data_AF-A0A9E5DYL0-F1
#
_entry.id   AF-A0A9E5DYL0-F1
#
_cell.length_a   1.000
_cell.length_b   1.000
_cell.length_c   1.000
_cell.angle_alpha   90.00
_cell.angle_beta   90.00
_cell.angle_gamma   90.00
#
_symmetry.space_group_name_H-M   'P 1'
#
loop_
_entity.id
_entity.type
_entity.pdbx_description
1 polymer ?
#
loop_
_entity_poly.entity_id
_entity_poly.type
_entity_poly.pdbx_seq_one_letter_code
_entity_poly.pdbx_strand_id
1 'polypeptide(L)' 'MPLDKSIRKFSGGEVYFWIEQGSSIHLKAVSGTDPVELSSKETREIAKALLDLAVELEALDKT' A
#
# COMPACT_ATOMS: atom_id res chain seq x y z
N MET A 1 -14.74 -11.70 0.40
CA MET A 1 -15.01 -10.28 0.06
C MET A 1 -14.10 -9.48 0.97
N PRO A 2 -13.24 -8.59 0.44
CA PRO A 2 -12.27 -7.86 1.25
C PRO A 2 -13.02 -7.03 2.30
N LEU A 3 -12.49 -7.01 3.53
CA LEU A 3 -13.09 -6.29 4.65
C LEU A 3 -12.83 -4.78 4.53
N ASP A 4 -11.65 -4.42 4.04
CA ASP A 4 -11.26 -3.04 3.78
C ASP A 4 -10.31 -2.99 2.58
N LYS A 5 -10.55 -2.05 1.67
CA LYS A 5 -9.71 -1.80 0.49
C LYS A 5 -9.32 -0.34 0.45
N SER A 6 -8.01 -0.11 0.49
CA SER A 6 -7.42 1.22 0.42
C SER A 6 -6.52 1.36 -0.81
N ILE A 7 -6.59 2.54 -1.44
CA ILE A 7 -5.79 2.88 -2.62
C ILE A 7 -5.03 4.17 -2.31
N ARG A 8 -3.71 4.14 -2.45
CA ARG A 8 -2.83 5.30 -2.32
C ARG A 8 -2.13 5.60 -3.64
N LYS A 9 -2.33 6.80 -4.16
CA LYS A 9 -1.70 7.23 -5.43
C LYS A 9 -0.29 7.76 -5.18
N PHE A 10 0.60 7.53 -6.14
CA PHE A 10 1.91 8.16 -6.20
C PHE A 10 2.15 8.69 -7.63
N SER A 11 3.24 9.41 -7.84
CA SER A 11 3.48 10.13 -9.11
C SER A 11 3.54 9.25 -10.37
N GLY A 12 3.86 7.96 -10.24
CA GLY A 12 3.96 7.01 -11.37
C GLY A 12 2.92 5.89 -11.37
N GLY A 13 1.93 5.92 -10.47
CA GLY A 13 0.95 4.84 -10.36
C GLY A 13 0.20 4.79 -9.03
N GLU A 14 -0.15 3.57 -8.59
CA GLU A 14 -0.97 3.35 -7.41
C GLU A 14 -0.46 2.17 -6.57
N VAL A 15 -0.61 2.28 -5.24
CA VAL A 15 -0.41 1.19 -4.29
C VAL A 15 -1.77 0.79 -3.73
N TYR A 16 -2.08 -0.50 -3.86
CA TYR A 16 -3.30 -1.12 -3.39
C TYR A 16 -3.00 -1.93 -2.13
N PHE A 17 -3.88 -1.81 -1.16
CA PHE A 17 -3.87 -2.60 0.05
C PHE A 17 -5.27 -3.14 0.30
N TRP A 18 -5.37 -4.41 0.65
CA TRP A 18 -6.64 -4.99 1.08
C TRP A 18 -6.44 -5.97 2.23
N ILE A 19 -7.33 -5.87 3.22
CA ILE A 19 -7.38 -6.75 4.38
C ILE A 19 -8.44 -7.80 4.11
N GLU A 20 -8.02 -9.06 4.04
CA GLU A 20 -8.92 -10.20 3.93
C GLU A 20 -9.33 -10.74 5.31
N GLN A 21 -10.41 -11.52 5.34
CA GLN A 21 -10.76 -12.29 6.55
C GLN A 21 -9.60 -13.21 6.96
N GLY A 22 -9.27 -13.22 8.25
CA GLY A 22 -8.17 -14.04 8.77
C GLY A 22 -6.80 -13.35 8.78
N SER A 23 -6.76 -12.02 8.83
CA SER A 23 -5.55 -11.20 9.02
C SER A 23 -4.51 -11.26 7.90
N SER A 24 -4.86 -11.78 6.71
CA SER A 24 -3.98 -11.70 5.53
C SER A 24 -4.09 -10.32 4.88
N ILE A 25 -2.92 -9.67 4.73
CA ILE A 25 -2.78 -8.37 4.06
C ILE A 25 -2.16 -8.62 2.70
N HIS A 26 -2.80 -8.10 1.66
CA HIS A 26 -2.21 -8.08 0.33
C HIS A 26 -1.74 -6.68 -0.03
N LEU A 27 -0.60 -6.65 -0.72
CA LEU A 27 0.10 -5.43 -1.10
C LEU A 27 0.48 -5.50 -2.57
N LYS A 28 0.04 -4.51 -3.35
CA LYS A 28 0.39 -4.43 -4.77
C LYS A 28 0.71 -3.00 -5.15
N ALA A 29 1.93 -2.76 -5.63
CA ALA A 29 2.29 -1.53 -6.32
C ALA A 29 2.20 -1.76 -7.84
N VAL A 30 1.59 -0.81 -8.56
CA VAL A 30 1.50 -0.82 -10.02
C VAL A 30 2.09 0.49 -10.53
N SER A 31 3.14 0.41 -11.36
CA SER A 31 3.68 1.53 -12.14
C SER A 31 3.43 1.30 -13.62
N GLY A 32 3.41 2.39 -14.41
CA GLY A 32 3.24 2.34 -15.86
C GLY A 32 4.50 1.94 -16.64
N THR A 33 5.62 1.70 -15.97
CA THR A 33 6.94 1.45 -16.58
C THR A 33 7.46 0.07 -16.20
N ASP A 34 8.00 -0.65 -17.19
CA ASP A 34 8.63 -1.97 -17.01
C ASP A 34 10.06 -1.94 -17.58
N PRO A 35 11.11 -2.33 -16.81
CA PRO A 35 11.09 -2.70 -15.38
C PRO A 35 10.67 -1.52 -14.48
N VAL A 36 10.25 -1.83 -13.24
CA VAL A 36 9.86 -0.86 -12.19
C VAL A 36 11.07 0.00 -11.79
N GLU A 37 11.44 0.94 -12.66
CA GLU A 37 12.35 2.02 -12.34
C GLU A 37 11.54 3.11 -11.66
N LEU A 38 11.78 3.26 -10.36
CA LEU A 38 11.20 4.32 -9.56
C LEU A 38 12.23 5.42 -9.37
N SER A 39 11.81 6.66 -9.59
CA SER A 39 12.56 7.80 -9.10
C SER A 39 12.62 7.78 -7.57
N SER A 40 13.64 8.44 -7.01
CA SER A 40 13.77 8.59 -5.55
C SER A 40 12.54 9.23 -4.89
N LYS A 41 11.78 10.05 -5.63
CA LYS A 41 10.51 10.63 -5.17
C LYS A 41 9.43 9.56 -5.05
N GLU A 42 9.22 8.76 -6.09
CA GLU A 42 8.20 7.70 -6.11
C GLU A 42 8.50 6.63 -5.05
N THR A 43 9.77 6.27 -4.86
CA THR A 43 10.19 5.37 -3.77
C THR A 43 9.79 5.92 -2.39
N ARG A 44 9.97 7.22 -2.14
CA ARG A 44 9.58 7.84 -0.87
C ARG A 44 8.06 7.90 -0.70
N GLU A 45 7.32 8.17 -1.77
CA GLU A 45 5.84 8.19 -1.74
C GLU A 45 5.29 6.80 -1.38
N ILE A 46 5.84 5.74 -1.98
CA ILE A 46 5.47 4.35 -1.66
C ILE A 46 5.87 4.00 -0.22
N ALA A 47 7.10 4.30 0.21
CA ALA A 47 7.54 4.02 1.58
C ALA A 47 6.65 4.70 2.63
N LYS A 48 6.23 5.95 2.38
CA LYS A 48 5.31 6.66 3.26
C LYS A 48 3.94 5.99 3.31
N ALA A 49 3.40 5.57 2.16
CA ALA A 49 2.14 4.85 2.11
C ALA A 49 2.18 3.54 2.93
N LEU A 50 3.31 2.83 2.91
CA LEU A 50 3.53 1.61 3.70
C LEU A 50 3.61 1.91 5.20
N LEU A 51 4.31 2.98 5.59
CA LEU A 51 4.42 3.37 6.99
C LEU A 51 3.06 3.78 7.57
N ASP A 52 2.31 4.58 6.82
CA ASP A 52 0.98 5.00 7.25
C ASP A 52 0.03 3.79 7.40
N LEU A 53 0.12 2.79 6.51
CA LEU A 53 -0.63 1.53 6.65
C LEU A 53 -0.22 0.75 7.90
N ALA A 54 1.07 0.69 8.24
CA ALA A 54 1.53 0.01 9.45
C ALA A 54 0.88 0.62 10.72
N VAL A 55 0.76 1.94 10.78
CA VAL A 55 0.08 2.64 11.88
C VAL A 55 -1.41 2.28 11.95
N GLU A 56 -2.09 2.18 10.81
CA GLU A 56 -3.51 1.76 10.74
C GLU A 56 -3.69 0.32 11.26
N LEU A 57 -2.80 -0.60 10.88
CA LEU A 57 -2.83 -1.98 11.33
C LEU A 57 -2.55 -2.12 12.84
N GLU A 58 -1.58 -1.39 13.37
CA GLU A 58 -1.30 -1.35 14.81
C GLU A 58 -2.49 -0.84 15.64
N ALA A 59 -3.32 0.05 15.05
CA ALA A 59 -4.53 0.51 15.69
C ALA A 59 -5.62 -0.58 15.69
N LEU A 60 -5.75 -1.33 14.59
CA LEU A 60 -6.70 -2.44 14.47
C LEU A 60 -6.39 -3.59 15.45
N ASP A 61 -5.11 -3.94 15.63
CA ASP A 61 -4.68 -5.01 16.55
C ASP A 61 -5.00 -4.72 18.03
N LYS A 62 -5.26 -3.45 18.38
CA LYS A 62 -5.59 -3.01 19.75
C LYS A 62 -7.09 -2.97 20.05
N THR A 63 -7.93 -3.25 19.05
CA THR A 63 -9.41 -3.24 19.13
C THR A 63 -9.97 -4.64 19.29
#